data_AF-A0A1L5KIP3-F1
#
_entry.id   AF-A0A1L5KIP3-F1
#
_cell.length_a   1.000
_cell.length_b   1.000
_cell.length_c   1.000
_cell.angle_alpha   90.00
_cell.angle_beta   90.00
_cell.angle_gamma   90.00
#
_symmetry.space_group_name_H-M   'P 1'
#
loop_
_entity.id
_entity.type
_entity.pdbx_description
1 polymer ?
#
loop_
_entity_poly.entity_id
_entity_poly.type
_entity_poly.pdbx_seq_one_letter_code
_entity_poly.pdbx_strand_id
1 'polypeptide(L)'
;MIELRGKAVADAHKAILQEKVAAVGNSVITMAVLLVGEDHGAHMYATFMEKTAKNFGYGFVLKQLPETATQDEVVAALHELNSDASIHGILPLMPMPKQTV
;
A
#
# COMPACT_ATOMS: atom_id res chain seq x y z
N MET A 1 -33.88 -10.78 8.37
CA MET A 1 -32.73 -10.44 7.50
C MET A 1 -31.70 -9.78 8.39
N ILE A 2 -30.46 -10.27 8.40
CA ILE A 2 -29.37 -9.68 9.21
C ILE A 2 -28.62 -8.69 8.32
N GLU A 3 -28.45 -7.45 8.79
CA GLU A 3 -27.66 -6.42 8.11
C GLU A 3 -26.17 -6.54 8.48
N LEU A 4 -25.29 -6.56 7.48
CA LEU A 4 -23.83 -6.59 7.69
C LEU A 4 -23.27 -5.16 7.67
N ARG A 5 -23.09 -4.58 8.86
CA ARG A 5 -22.62 -3.19 9.04
C ARG A 5 -21.08 -3.09 8.96
N GLY A 6 -20.54 -3.17 7.75
CA GLY A 6 -19.08 -3.20 7.51
C GLY A 6 -18.31 -2.00 8.09
N LYS A 7 -18.89 -0.79 8.06
CA LYS A 7 -18.25 0.41 8.62
C LYS A 7 -18.00 0.29 10.13
N ALA A 8 -18.99 -0.17 10.89
CA ALA A 8 -18.86 -0.31 12.33
C ALA A 8 -17.78 -1.34 12.70
N VAL A 9 -17.71 -2.45 11.95
CA VAL A 9 -16.68 -3.47 12.12
C VAL A 9 -15.30 -2.91 11.81
N ALA A 10 -15.13 -2.24 10.67
CA ALA A 10 -13.85 -1.63 10.30
C ALA A 10 -13.38 -0.60 11.34
N ASP A 11 -14.28 0.22 11.87
CA ASP A 11 -13.97 1.23 12.89
C ASP A 11 -13.53 0.57 14.21
N ALA A 12 -14.15 -0.54 14.63
CA ALA A 12 -13.71 -1.31 15.79
C ALA A 12 -12.31 -1.94 15.59
N HIS A 13 -12.04 -2.52 14.41
CA HIS A 13 -10.72 -3.09 14.10
C HIS A 13 -9.62 -2.03 14.03
N LYS A 14 -9.92 -0.83 13.54
CA LYS A 14 -8.97 0.30 13.52
C LYS A 14 -8.49 0.67 14.92
N ALA A 15 -9.38 0.70 15.91
CA ALA A 15 -9.00 0.98 17.30
C ALA A 15 -8.03 -0.09 17.85
N ILE A 16 -8.31 -1.37 17.60
CA ILE A 16 -7.43 -2.48 17.99
C ILE A 16 -6.06 -2.38 17.31
N LEU A 17 -6.03 -1.99 16.03
CA LEU A 17 -4.77 -1.83 15.29
C LEU A 17 -3.95 -0.66 15.83
N GLN A 18 -4.58 0.45 16.21
CA GLN A 18 -3.87 1.60 16.81
C GLN A 18 -3.14 1.21 18.10
N GLU A 19 -3.77 0.41 18.96
CA GLU A 19 -3.12 -0.10 20.18
C GLU A 19 -1.91 -0.99 19.87
N LYS A 20 -2.05 -1.90 18.89
CA LYS A 20 -0.95 -2.79 18.47
C LYS A 20 0.23 -2.01 17.90
N VAL A 21 -0.05 -0.95 17.14
CA VAL A 21 0.98 -0.12 16.50
C VAL A 21 1.69 0.71 17.53
N ALA A 22 0.98 1.27 18.51
CA ALA A 22 1.62 1.95 19.65
C ALA A 22 2.57 1.01 20.42
N ALA A 23 2.27 -0.29 20.49
CA ALA A 23 3.12 -1.29 21.14
C ALA A 23 4.41 -1.63 20.36
N VAL A 24 4.50 -1.30 19.06
CA VAL A 24 5.72 -1.50 18.25
C VAL A 24 6.83 -0.50 18.63
N GLY A 25 6.50 0.53 19.42
CA GLY A 25 7.45 1.52 19.94
C GLY A 25 7.80 2.59 18.91
N ASN A 26 9.07 2.99 18.84
CA ASN A 26 9.52 4.10 17.98
C ASN A 26 9.72 3.72 16.50
N SER A 27 9.55 2.44 16.14
CA SER A 27 9.70 1.99 14.75
C SER A 27 8.45 2.31 13.95
N VAL A 28 8.62 2.98 12.81
CA VAL A 28 7.53 3.29 11.88
C VAL A 28 7.31 2.11 10.95
N ILE A 29 6.13 1.50 10.99
CA ILE A 29 5.72 0.50 10.00
C ILE A 29 5.46 1.22 8.68
N THR A 30 6.15 0.80 7.62
CA THR A 30 6.09 1.42 6.28
C THR A 30 5.55 0.44 5.26
N MET A 31 4.55 0.87 4.50
CA MET A 31 4.03 0.17 3.33
C MET A 31 4.54 0.83 2.05
N ALA A 32 5.08 0.04 1.14
CA ALA A 32 5.37 0.46 -0.23
C ALA A 32 4.23 0.05 -1.15
N VAL A 33 3.79 0.96 -2.01
CA VAL A 33 2.82 0.71 -3.07
C VAL A 33 3.52 0.83 -4.41
N LEU A 34 3.42 -0.21 -5.24
CA LEU A 34 3.95 -0.21 -6.60
C LEU A 34 2.80 -0.01 -7.58
N LEU A 35 2.84 1.09 -8.32
CA LEU A 35 1.86 1.46 -9.35
C LEU A 35 2.57 1.50 -10.70
N VAL A 36 2.00 0.83 -11.69
CA VAL A 36 2.54 0.77 -13.06
C VAL A 36 1.48 1.31 -14.02
N GLY A 37 1.83 2.33 -14.79
CA GLY A 37 0.91 2.97 -15.74
C GLY A 37 0.02 4.04 -15.13
N GLU A 38 -1.05 4.39 -15.85
CA GLU A 38 -1.86 5.58 -15.58
C GLU A 38 -3.33 5.28 -15.29
N ASP A 39 -3.65 4.05 -14.86
CA ASP A 39 -5.03 3.69 -14.50
C ASP A 39 -5.55 4.61 -13.39
N HIS A 40 -6.65 5.32 -13.71
CA HIS A 40 -7.22 6.33 -12.80
C HIS A 40 -7.69 5.70 -11.48
N GLY A 41 -8.25 4.49 -11.53
CA GLY A 41 -8.72 3.77 -10.35
C GLY A 41 -7.56 3.39 -9.41
N ALA A 42 -6.46 2.90 -9.97
CA ALA A 42 -5.23 2.58 -9.24
C ALA A 42 -4.64 3.84 -8.57
N HIS A 43 -4.56 4.97 -9.28
CA HIS A 43 -4.09 6.24 -8.72
C HIS A 43 -4.97 6.76 -7.58
N MET A 44 -6.29 6.68 -7.74
CA MET A 44 -7.24 7.03 -6.67
C MET A 44 -7.04 6.14 -5.44
N TYR A 45 -6.84 4.83 -5.65
CA TYR A 45 -6.63 3.88 -4.57
C TYR A 45 -5.30 4.14 -3.85
N ALA A 46 -4.21 4.39 -4.57
CA ALA A 46 -2.91 4.78 -4.00
C ALA A 46 -3.04 6.05 -3.13
N THR A 47 -3.75 7.06 -3.63
CA THR A 47 -4.01 8.31 -2.88
C THR A 47 -4.82 8.05 -1.60
N PHE A 48 -5.82 7.16 -1.66
CA PHE A 48 -6.59 6.76 -0.49
C PHE A 48 -5.73 6.03 0.55
N MET A 49 -4.85 5.14 0.10
CA MET A 49 -3.90 4.45 0.97
C MET A 49 -2.89 5.40 1.62
N GLU A 50 -2.35 6.37 0.88
CA GLU A 50 -1.44 7.39 1.42
C GLU A 50 -2.12 8.19 2.54
N LYS A 51 -3.36 8.66 2.30
CA LYS A 51 -4.15 9.37 3.32
C LYS A 51 -4.41 8.50 4.55
N THR A 52 -4.72 7.23 4.33
CA THR A 52 -4.93 6.28 5.43
C THR A 52 -3.63 6.07 6.22
N ALA A 53 -2.49 5.89 5.56
CA ALA A 53 -1.21 5.74 6.22
C ALA A 53 -0.88 6.96 7.11
N LYS A 54 -1.04 8.18 6.57
CA LYS A 54 -0.83 9.43 7.31
C LYS A 54 -1.75 9.55 8.53
N ASN A 55 -3.03 9.20 8.39
CA ASN A 55 -4.00 9.27 9.49
C ASN A 55 -3.70 8.30 10.63
N PHE A 56 -3.03 7.19 10.36
CA PHE A 56 -2.68 6.17 11.35
C PHE A 56 -1.21 6.23 11.81
N GLY A 57 -0.40 7.13 11.24
CA GLY A 57 1.02 7.28 11.58
C GLY A 57 1.93 6.22 10.96
N TYR A 58 1.50 5.56 9.88
CA TYR A 58 2.34 4.62 9.14
C TYR A 58 3.19 5.35 8.09
N GLY A 59 4.36 4.78 7.81
CA GLY A 59 5.16 5.15 6.65
C GLY A 59 4.48 4.71 5.35
N PHE A 60 4.64 5.51 4.31
CA PHE A 60 4.10 5.21 2.99
C PHE A 60 5.12 5.58 1.92
N VAL A 61 5.41 4.65 1.03
CA VAL A 61 6.28 4.85 -0.13
C VAL A 61 5.47 4.53 -1.38
N LEU A 62 5.44 5.45 -2.34
CA LEU A 62 4.81 5.20 -3.64
C LEU A 62 5.91 5.07 -4.71
N LYS A 63 6.08 3.87 -5.25
CA LYS A 63 6.95 3.60 -6.40
C LYS A 63 6.06 3.60 -7.65
N GLN A 64 6.25 4.59 -8.52
CA GLN A 64 5.54 4.67 -9.79
C GLN A 64 6.48 4.29 -10.92
N LEU A 65 6.00 3.45 -11.82
CA LEU A 65 6.62 3.11 -13.09
C LEU A 65 5.70 3.50 -14.23
N PRO A 66 6.24 3.95 -15.38
CA PRO A 66 5.41 4.33 -16.53
C PRO A 66 4.67 3.12 -17.10
N GLU A 67 3.64 3.37 -17.90
CA GLU A 67 2.91 2.30 -18.60
C GLU A 67 3.81 1.50 -19.55
N THR A 68 4.87 2.13 -20.06
CA THR A 68 5.87 1.49 -20.93
C THR A 68 6.89 0.64 -20.19
N ALA A 69 6.80 0.54 -18.86
CA ALA A 69 7.72 -0.28 -18.09
C ALA A 69 7.67 -1.74 -18.55
N THR A 70 8.83 -2.38 -18.52
CA THR A 70 9.00 -3.80 -18.79
C THR A 70 8.80 -4.61 -17.52
N GLN A 71 8.55 -5.91 -17.67
CA GLN A 71 8.51 -6.83 -16.55
C GLN A 71 9.81 -6.81 -15.73
N ASP A 72 10.97 -6.74 -16.40
CA ASP A 72 12.27 -6.68 -15.72
C ASP A 72 12.43 -5.41 -14.87
N GLU A 73 11.95 -4.26 -15.35
CA GLU A 73 11.94 -3.01 -14.56
C GLU A 73 11.01 -3.09 -13.35
N VAL A 74 9.87 -3.76 -13.48
CA VAL A 74 8.95 -4.04 -12.35
C VAL A 74 9.60 -4.95 -11.33
N VAL A 75 10.26 -6.02 -11.77
CA VAL A 75 10.99 -6.96 -10.90
C VAL A 75 12.17 -6.26 -10.21
N ALA A 76 12.91 -5.42 -10.93
CA ALA A 76 13.99 -4.62 -10.35
C ALA A 76 13.46 -3.67 -9.27
N ALA A 77 12.36 -2.96 -9.53
CA ALA A 77 11.71 -2.12 -8.53
C ALA A 77 11.26 -2.92 -7.29
N LEU A 78 10.73 -4.12 -7.47
CA LEU A 78 10.39 -5.00 -6.34
C LEU A 78 11.64 -5.43 -5.55
N HIS A 79 12.76 -5.71 -6.21
CA HIS A 79 14.02 -6.03 -5.53
C HIS A 79 14.58 -4.85 -4.74
N GLU A 80 14.50 -3.63 -5.28
CA GLU A 80 14.86 -2.41 -4.56
C GLU A 80 14.03 -2.27 -3.28
N LEU A 81 12.70 -2.42 -3.39
CA LEU A 81 11.79 -2.32 -2.25
C LEU A 81 12.00 -3.44 -1.22
N ASN A 82 12.27 -4.67 -1.68
CA ASN A 82 12.56 -5.81 -0.78
C ASN A 82 13.88 -5.67 -0.03
N SER A 83 14.84 -4.93 -0.58
CA SER A 83 16.16 -4.76 0.03
C SER A 83 16.20 -3.61 1.04
N ASP A 84 15.17 -2.76 1.06
CA ASP A 84 15.05 -1.66 2.00
C ASP A 84 14.46 -2.14 3.32
N ALA A 85 15.30 -2.22 4.36
CA ALA A 85 14.92 -2.64 5.70
C ALA A 85 13.90 -1.72 6.39
N SER A 86 13.63 -0.53 5.85
CA SER A 86 12.58 0.36 6.34
C SER A 86 11.17 -0.01 5.82
N ILE A 87 11.09 -0.87 4.79
CA ILE A 87 9.83 -1.32 4.18
C ILE A 87 9.40 -2.64 4.83
N HIS A 88 8.15 -2.68 5.29
CA HIS A 88 7.60 -3.82 6.03
C HIS A 88 6.54 -4.58 5.22
N GLY A 89 6.06 -4.00 4.13
CA GLY A 89 5.11 -4.60 3.21
C GLY A 89 5.13 -3.90 1.86
N ILE A 90 4.86 -4.66 0.81
CA ILE A 90 4.78 -4.17 -0.56
C ILE A 90 3.42 -4.57 -1.13
N LEU A 91 2.70 -3.61 -1.71
CA LEU A 91 1.44 -3.82 -2.39
C LEU A 91 1.55 -3.38 -3.85
N PRO A 92 1.70 -4.32 -4.80
CA PRO A 92 1.54 -4.04 -6.22
C PRO A 92 0.06 -3.79 -6.54
N LEU A 93 -0.26 -2.64 -7.15
CA LEU A 93 -1.64 -2.29 -7.52
C LEU A 93 -2.03 -2.86 -8.88
N MET A 94 -3.31 -3.21 -8.96
CA MET A 94 -3.96 -3.70 -10.16
C MET A 94 -4.99 -2.67 -10.66
N PRO A 95 -5.29 -2.62 -11.96
CA PRO A 95 -4.70 -3.44 -13.01
C PRO A 95 -3.28 -2.98 -13.39
N MET A 96 -2.40 -3.95 -13.61
CA MET A 96 -1.11 -3.68 -14.25
C MET A 96 -1.23 -3.80 -15.78
N PRO A 97 -0.42 -3.06 -16.56
CA PRO A 97 -0.32 -3.24 -18.00
C PRO A 97 0.04 -4.68 -18.37
N LYS A 98 -0.49 -5.22 -19.47
CA LYS A 98 -0.31 -6.65 -19.81
C LYS A 98 1.15 -7.04 -20.03
N GLN A 99 1.98 -6.11 -20.51
CA GLN A 99 3.39 -6.32 -20.79
C GLN A 99 4.27 -6.38 -19.51
N THR A 100 3.71 -6.07 -18.35
CA THR A 100 4.43 -6.06 -17.07
C THR A 100 4.13 -7.25 -16.16
N VAL A 101 3.20 -8.14 -16.57
CA VAL A 101 2.71 -9.29 -15.78
C VAL A 101 3.22 -10.60 -16.34
#